data_AF-A0A2C9L3Y5-F1
#
_entry.id   AF-A0A2C9L3Y5-F1
#
_cell.length_a   1.000
_cell.length_b   1.000
_cell.length_c   1.000
_cell.angle_alpha   90.00
_cell.angle_beta   90.00
_cell.angle_gamma   90.00
#
_symmetry.space_group_name_H-M   'P 1'
#
loop_
_entity.id
_entity.type
_entity.pdbx_description
1 polymer ?
#
loop_
_entity_poly.entity_id
_entity_poly.type
_entity_poly.pdbx_seq_one_letter_code
_entity_poly.pdbx_strand_id
1 'polypeptide(L)'
;MATVGTSEANLVKLPPPQTGKLSHFSIELIFEDVLNEARSKCGNPKAALKVFLECKSENGEWEKVYSGLSKSFIHTGLQSNKSYSYRVKVDSSSIKSDWSAITTIKTLAAPFTGDDLHQAIRRGNIEKVKEILASGDVHPDVQDEKDFSALVVAGLQEKFDIMELLVQHGADVNRKDASGKTPLIHASSRDLLETVKWLCAHGAEAKMLDKSGMAAIHHAVDGGFVKVVEWMLDNSDKYGFDIEQIETTSGMTPLNRCSNMTPDAKAYELAASLQLRGANMSSKAYNNFTPLLNAIIRRKPKLVEFFLARGADIYEKNENGQTPYEIAQSVGNAQILRAFEDKIQQLSLLPKPKRKATPNQEVEVS
;
A
#
# COMPACT_ATOMS: atom_id res chain seq x y z
N MET A 1 0.76 -19.91 82.69
CA MET A 1 1.54 -20.08 81.46
C MET A 1 1.22 -21.45 80.88
N ALA A 2 0.39 -21.50 79.84
CA ALA A 2 0.17 -22.71 79.05
C ALA A 2 0.33 -22.30 77.60
N THR A 3 1.58 -22.37 77.11
CA THR A 3 1.91 -22.21 75.70
C THR A 3 1.41 -23.43 74.96
N VAL A 4 0.31 -23.27 74.23
CA VAL A 4 -0.18 -24.20 73.22
C VAL A 4 0.83 -24.17 72.07
N GLY A 5 1.79 -25.11 72.10
CA GLY A 5 2.59 -25.44 70.93
C GLY A 5 1.73 -26.27 69.99
N THR A 6 1.07 -25.61 69.03
CA THR A 6 0.48 -26.29 67.88
C THR A 6 1.60 -27.02 67.14
N SER A 7 1.59 -28.35 67.17
CA SER A 7 2.52 -29.16 66.40
C SER A 7 2.37 -28.81 64.92
N GLU A 8 3.41 -28.22 64.33
CA GLU A 8 3.61 -28.26 62.88
C GLU A 8 3.72 -29.75 62.51
N ALA A 9 2.58 -30.35 62.19
CA ALA A 9 2.50 -31.72 61.71
C ALA A 9 3.36 -31.82 60.45
N ASN A 10 4.53 -32.46 60.53
CA ASN A 10 5.51 -32.71 59.46
C ASN A 10 4.93 -32.53 58.05
N LEU A 11 4.88 -31.28 57.57
CA LEU A 11 4.29 -30.97 56.28
C LEU A 11 5.30 -31.37 55.22
N VAL A 12 4.80 -32.06 54.21
CA VAL A 12 5.66 -32.47 53.11
C VAL A 12 5.87 -31.29 52.18
N LYS A 13 7.14 -30.94 51.92
CA LYS A 13 7.50 -30.03 50.84
C LYS A 13 7.47 -30.78 49.51
N LEU A 14 6.73 -30.23 48.55
CA LEU A 14 6.54 -30.78 47.21
C LEU A 14 7.16 -29.84 46.16
N PRO A 15 7.50 -30.35 44.97
CA PRO A 15 8.10 -29.56 43.91
C PRO A 15 7.11 -28.51 43.38
N PRO A 16 7.61 -27.45 42.74
CA PRO A 16 6.76 -26.44 42.13
C PRO A 16 5.97 -27.01 40.94
N PRO A 17 4.85 -26.36 40.55
CA PRO A 17 4.14 -26.73 39.33
C PRO A 17 4.97 -26.37 38.09
N GLN A 18 4.84 -27.18 37.03
CA GLN A 18 5.51 -26.95 35.76
C GLN A 18 4.62 -26.19 34.78
N THR A 19 5.24 -25.40 33.91
CA THR A 19 4.53 -24.65 32.86
C THR A 19 4.28 -25.57 31.67
N GLY A 20 3.02 -25.68 31.25
CA GLY A 20 2.61 -26.36 30.02
C GLY A 20 2.47 -25.37 28.87
N LYS A 21 1.31 -25.36 28.20
CA LYS A 21 0.98 -24.36 27.18
C LYS A 21 0.88 -22.95 27.78
N LEU A 22 1.63 -22.03 27.17
CA LEU A 22 1.56 -20.60 27.46
C LEU A 22 0.89 -19.89 26.28
N SER A 23 -0.12 -19.07 26.56
CA SER A 23 -0.73 -18.18 25.58
C SER A 23 -0.77 -16.74 26.12
N HIS A 24 -1.33 -15.85 25.31
CA HIS A 24 -1.51 -14.43 25.63
C HIS A 24 -2.52 -14.19 26.76
N PHE A 25 -3.58 -15.02 26.87
CA PHE A 25 -4.61 -14.91 27.90
C PHE A 25 -4.69 -16.10 28.84
N SER A 26 -3.83 -17.11 28.65
CA SER A 26 -3.87 -18.33 29.45
C SER A 26 -2.52 -18.92 29.80
N ILE A 27 -2.47 -19.54 30.98
CA ILE A 27 -1.32 -20.29 31.49
C ILE A 27 -1.83 -21.68 31.87
N GLU A 28 -1.28 -22.72 31.24
CA GLU A 28 -1.47 -24.10 31.65
C GLU A 28 -0.38 -24.51 32.66
N LEU A 29 -0.81 -25.08 33.77
CA LEU A 29 0.05 -25.64 34.81
C LEU A 29 -0.15 -27.15 34.91
N ILE A 30 0.97 -27.86 34.94
CA ILE A 30 1.07 -29.30 35.03
C ILE A 30 1.60 -29.66 36.43
N PHE A 31 0.88 -30.55 37.12
CA PHE A 31 1.19 -30.98 38.49
C PHE A 31 1.67 -32.43 38.57
N GLU A 32 2.04 -33.05 37.46
CA GLU A 32 2.29 -34.50 37.42
C GLU A 32 3.43 -34.93 38.36
N ASP A 33 4.53 -34.18 38.38
CA ASP A 33 5.63 -34.41 39.32
C ASP A 33 5.23 -34.22 40.79
N VAL A 34 4.43 -33.18 41.06
CA VAL A 34 3.87 -32.89 42.39
C VAL A 34 3.01 -34.06 42.89
N LEU A 35 2.18 -34.61 41.99
CA LEU A 35 1.29 -35.73 42.29
C LEU A 35 2.06 -37.04 42.45
N ASN A 36 3.07 -37.29 41.63
CA ASN A 36 3.91 -38.48 41.69
C ASN A 36 4.71 -38.51 43.00
N GLU A 37 5.29 -37.37 43.41
CA GLU A 37 5.99 -37.27 44.68
C GLU A 37 5.05 -37.42 45.88
N ALA A 38 3.85 -36.82 45.83
CA ALA A 38 2.85 -36.98 46.88
C ALA A 38 2.36 -38.44 47.02
N ARG A 39 2.15 -39.16 45.90
CA ARG A 39 1.76 -40.59 45.89
C ARG A 39 2.85 -41.50 46.43
N SER A 40 4.11 -41.23 46.07
CA SER A 40 5.28 -41.94 46.60
C SER A 40 5.32 -41.83 48.12
N LYS A 41 5.14 -40.61 48.66
CA LYS A 41 5.11 -40.35 50.10
C LYS A 41 3.87 -40.92 50.82
N CYS A 42 2.75 -41.11 50.11
CA CYS A 42 1.57 -41.81 50.64
C CYS A 42 1.72 -43.34 50.63
N GLY A 43 2.72 -43.90 49.93
CA GLY A 43 2.85 -45.34 49.72
C GLY A 43 1.73 -45.97 48.88
N ASN A 44 0.89 -45.16 48.22
CA ASN A 44 -0.23 -45.63 47.39
C ASN A 44 -0.22 -44.90 46.04
N PRO A 45 0.09 -45.61 44.93
CA PRO A 45 0.15 -45.01 43.60
C PRO A 45 -1.22 -44.56 43.06
N LYS A 46 -2.33 -45.01 43.67
CA LYS A 46 -3.71 -44.66 43.28
C LYS A 46 -4.40 -43.76 44.30
N ALA A 47 -3.66 -43.13 45.21
CA ALA A 47 -4.22 -42.21 46.19
C ALA A 47 -4.98 -41.05 45.51
N ALA A 48 -6.20 -40.77 45.99
CA ALA A 48 -6.95 -39.59 45.59
C ALA A 48 -6.31 -38.36 46.24
N LEU A 49 -5.79 -37.46 45.40
CA LEU A 49 -5.09 -36.25 45.84
C LEU A 49 -5.93 -35.01 45.50
N LYS A 50 -6.20 -34.18 46.51
CA LYS A 50 -6.85 -32.89 46.34
C LYS A 50 -5.79 -31.82 46.15
N VAL A 51 -5.82 -31.14 45.00
CA VAL A 51 -4.88 -30.09 44.63
C VAL A 51 -5.50 -28.74 44.90
N PHE A 52 -4.73 -27.83 45.48
CA PHE A 52 -5.03 -26.42 45.68
C PHE A 52 -3.99 -25.60 44.93
N LEU A 53 -4.45 -24.64 44.12
CA LEU A 53 -3.59 -23.73 43.36
C LEU A 53 -3.96 -22.30 43.70
N GLU A 54 -2.93 -21.49 43.96
CA GLU A 54 -3.05 -20.06 44.08
C GLU A 54 -2.19 -19.35 43.02
N CYS A 55 -2.69 -18.20 42.58
CA CYS A 55 -2.03 -17.30 41.65
C CYS A 55 -1.91 -15.92 42.30
N LYS A 56 -0.85 -15.18 41.99
CA LYS A 56 -0.82 -13.74 42.23
C LYS A 56 -0.18 -13.02 41.05
N SER A 57 -0.68 -11.82 40.76
CA SER A 57 0.04 -10.88 39.89
C SER A 57 1.25 -10.28 40.63
N GLU A 58 2.16 -9.63 39.90
CA GLU A 58 3.40 -9.05 40.42
C GLU A 58 3.25 -8.26 41.74
N ASN A 59 2.14 -7.51 41.89
CA ASN A 59 1.81 -6.72 43.08
C ASN A 59 0.49 -7.11 43.75
N GLY A 60 -0.04 -8.30 43.42
CA GLY A 60 -1.33 -8.77 43.91
C GLY A 60 -1.23 -9.65 45.17
N GLU A 61 -2.37 -9.88 45.80
CA GLU A 61 -2.52 -10.92 46.82
C GLU A 61 -2.66 -12.30 46.18
N TRP A 62 -2.49 -13.35 46.99
CA TRP A 62 -2.71 -14.71 46.53
C TRP A 62 -4.21 -14.99 46.39
N GLU A 63 -4.62 -15.32 45.16
CA GLU A 63 -5.98 -15.67 44.82
C GLU A 63 -6.09 -17.17 44.54
N LYS A 64 -7.13 -17.80 45.09
CA LYS A 64 -7.42 -19.21 44.84
C LYS A 64 -7.99 -19.38 43.44
N VAL A 65 -7.20 -19.98 42.54
CA VAL A 65 -7.58 -20.18 41.13
C VAL A 65 -8.04 -21.60 40.82
N TYR A 66 -7.64 -22.60 41.61
CA TYR A 66 -8.11 -23.98 41.44
C TYR A 66 -8.16 -24.78 42.75
N SER A 67 -9.17 -25.65 42.86
CA SER A 67 -9.28 -26.65 43.93
C SER A 67 -10.05 -27.86 43.42
N GLY A 68 -9.38 -29.00 43.21
CA GLY A 68 -10.01 -30.18 42.61
C GLY A 68 -9.13 -31.43 42.64
N LEU A 69 -9.54 -32.44 41.86
CA LEU A 69 -8.84 -33.73 41.75
C LEU A 69 -7.94 -33.77 40.50
N SER A 70 -6.75 -34.36 40.67
CA SER A 70 -5.63 -34.53 39.72
C SER A 70 -5.93 -34.40 38.21
N LYS A 71 -5.73 -33.20 37.65
CA LYS A 71 -5.53 -32.92 36.21
C LYS A 71 -4.64 -31.69 36.03
N SER A 72 -4.15 -31.44 34.80
CA SER A 72 -3.62 -30.13 34.43
C SER A 72 -4.68 -29.05 34.61
N PHE A 73 -4.24 -27.81 34.86
CA PHE A 73 -5.12 -26.67 35.07
C PHE A 73 -4.76 -25.53 34.12
N ILE A 74 -5.79 -24.90 33.52
CA ILE A 74 -5.62 -23.73 32.66
C ILE A 74 -6.25 -22.52 33.36
N HIS A 75 -5.44 -21.52 33.65
CA HIS A 75 -5.91 -20.20 34.10
C HIS A 75 -6.12 -19.31 32.87
N THR A 76 -7.25 -18.59 32.78
CA THR A 76 -7.60 -17.72 31.65
C THR A 76 -7.99 -16.31 32.11
N GLY A 77 -8.09 -15.36 31.18
CA GLY A 77 -8.45 -13.96 31.49
C GLY A 77 -7.26 -13.11 31.94
N LEU A 78 -6.04 -13.55 31.61
CA LEU A 78 -4.80 -12.88 32.01
C LEU A 78 -4.52 -11.64 31.14
N GLN A 79 -3.75 -10.71 31.68
CA GLN A 79 -3.23 -9.57 30.92
C GLN A 79 -1.94 -9.98 30.20
N SER A 80 -1.71 -9.45 29.00
CA SER A 80 -0.47 -9.67 28.24
C SER A 80 0.73 -8.97 28.89
N ASN A 81 1.94 -9.52 28.66
CA ASN A 81 3.22 -8.98 29.15
C ASN A 81 3.31 -8.80 30.68
N LYS A 82 2.53 -9.58 31.44
CA LYS A 82 2.46 -9.52 32.91
C LYS A 82 3.02 -10.79 33.53
N SER A 83 3.68 -10.63 34.67
CA SER A 83 4.22 -11.74 35.45
C SER A 83 3.19 -12.24 36.46
N TYR A 84 2.99 -13.54 36.46
CA TYR A 84 2.11 -14.26 37.37
C TYR A 84 2.92 -15.30 38.15
N SER A 85 2.71 -15.38 39.45
CA SER A 85 3.37 -16.33 40.33
C SER A 85 2.37 -17.37 40.82
N TYR A 86 2.78 -18.63 40.81
CA TYR A 86 1.94 -19.77 41.18
C TYR A 86 2.59 -20.61 42.26
N ARG A 87 1.75 -21.16 43.15
CA ARG A 87 2.15 -22.15 44.13
C ARG A 87 1.06 -23.20 44.28
N VAL A 88 1.45 -24.44 44.55
CA VAL A 88 0.55 -25.57 44.65
C VAL A 88 0.67 -26.25 46.01
N LYS A 89 -0.45 -26.75 46.52
CA LYS A 89 -0.53 -27.57 47.72
C LYS A 89 -1.41 -28.77 47.43
N VAL A 90 -1.06 -29.92 48.02
CA VAL A 90 -1.78 -31.19 47.89
C VAL A 90 -2.11 -31.79 49.24
N ASP A 91 -3.37 -32.20 49.41
CA ASP A 91 -3.84 -32.91 50.60
C ASP A 91 -4.47 -34.25 50.24
N SER A 92 -4.30 -35.24 51.12
CA SER A 92 -5.04 -36.50 51.14
C SER A 92 -5.41 -36.89 52.57
N SER A 93 -5.96 -38.09 52.76
CA SER A 93 -6.15 -38.70 54.09
C SER A 93 -4.84 -39.08 54.78
N SER A 94 -3.75 -39.23 54.03
CA SER A 94 -2.44 -39.70 54.53
C SER A 94 -1.33 -38.67 54.44
N ILE A 95 -1.51 -37.57 53.68
CA ILE A 95 -0.52 -36.50 53.53
C ILE A 95 -1.17 -35.13 53.63
N LYS A 96 -0.48 -34.22 54.33
CA LYS A 96 -0.69 -32.78 54.26
C LYS A 96 0.63 -32.16 53.78
N SER A 97 0.58 -31.43 52.67
CA SER A 97 1.75 -30.70 52.19
C SER A 97 1.71 -29.25 52.60
N ASP A 98 2.90 -28.66 52.69
CA ASP A 98 3.03 -27.21 52.70
C ASP A 98 2.95 -26.68 51.27
N TRP A 99 2.85 -25.36 51.11
CA TRP A 99 2.91 -24.76 49.78
C TRP A 99 4.25 -25.07 49.10
N SER A 100 4.19 -25.41 47.80
CA SER A 100 5.37 -25.62 46.96
C SER A 100 6.23 -24.35 46.86
N ALA A 101 7.43 -24.51 46.29
CA ALA A 101 8.15 -23.35 45.74
C ALA A 101 7.31 -22.62 44.68
N ILE A 102 7.62 -21.34 44.46
CA ILE A 102 6.90 -20.47 43.53
C ILE A 102 7.41 -20.67 42.10
N THR A 103 6.49 -20.81 41.15
CA THR A 103 6.78 -20.73 39.71
C THR A 103 6.30 -19.38 39.18
N THR A 104 7.20 -18.58 38.62
CA THR A 104 6.85 -17.30 37.99
C THR A 104 6.85 -17.43 36.46
N ILE A 105 5.75 -17.01 35.83
CA ILE A 105 5.49 -17.14 34.39
C ILE A 105 5.07 -15.77 33.87
N LYS A 106 5.64 -15.36 32.73
CA LYS A 106 5.28 -14.10 32.06
C LYS A 106 4.41 -14.40 30.85
N THR A 107 3.22 -13.80 30.77
CA THR A 107 2.34 -13.91 29.58
C THR A 107 2.97 -13.19 28.39
N LEU A 108 2.76 -13.72 27.19
CA LEU A 108 3.22 -13.10 25.95
C LEU A 108 2.26 -11.97 25.53
N ALA A 109 2.79 -10.93 24.88
CA ALA A 109 1.96 -10.05 24.06
C ALA A 109 1.63 -10.78 22.75
N ALA A 110 0.38 -10.72 22.29
CA ALA A 110 0.07 -11.14 20.94
C ALA A 110 0.85 -10.25 19.96
N PRO A 111 1.54 -10.81 18.95
CA PRO A 111 2.22 -10.00 17.97
C PRO A 111 1.20 -9.15 17.24
N PHE A 112 1.56 -7.92 16.90
CA PHE A 112 0.70 -7.10 16.05
C PHE A 112 0.49 -7.77 14.70
N THR A 113 -0.67 -7.52 14.10
CA THR A 113 -1.03 -8.00 12.77
C THR A 113 -0.98 -6.86 11.76
N GLY A 114 -0.93 -7.21 10.47
CA GLY A 114 -1.10 -6.23 9.39
C GLY A 114 -2.38 -5.41 9.53
N ASP A 115 -3.47 -6.05 9.97
CA ASP A 115 -4.75 -5.38 10.19
C ASP A 115 -4.67 -4.34 11.31
N ASP A 116 -3.91 -4.62 12.39
CA ASP A 116 -3.68 -3.64 13.46
C ASP A 116 -2.97 -2.40 12.91
N LEU A 117 -1.93 -2.59 12.08
CA LEU A 117 -1.20 -1.49 11.46
C LEU A 117 -2.13 -0.67 10.55
N HIS A 118 -2.86 -1.34 9.66
CA HIS A 118 -3.79 -0.67 8.74
C HIS A 118 -4.92 0.05 9.46
N GLN A 119 -5.47 -0.51 10.53
CA GLN A 119 -6.48 0.16 11.35
C GLN A 119 -5.92 1.40 12.07
N ALA A 120 -4.70 1.30 12.63
CA ALA A 120 -4.04 2.44 13.26
C ALA A 120 -3.80 3.58 12.25
N ILE A 121 -3.33 3.25 11.05
CA ILE A 121 -3.13 4.21 9.95
C ILE A 121 -4.45 4.86 9.57
N ARG A 122 -5.51 4.08 9.28
CA ARG A 122 -6.82 4.64 8.89
C ARG A 122 -7.41 5.57 9.95
N ARG A 123 -7.19 5.25 11.24
CA ARG A 123 -7.59 6.12 12.37
C ARG A 123 -6.68 7.32 12.59
N GLY A 124 -5.49 7.34 11.98
CA GLY A 124 -4.49 8.40 12.18
C GLY A 124 -3.83 8.35 13.55
N ASN A 125 -3.82 7.17 14.20
CA ASN A 125 -3.21 7.00 15.51
C ASN A 125 -1.71 6.76 15.35
N ILE A 126 -0.95 7.86 15.24
CA ILE A 126 0.49 7.84 15.02
C ILE A 126 1.26 7.09 16.12
N GLU A 127 0.85 7.25 17.39
CA GLU A 127 1.50 6.57 18.51
C GLU A 127 1.32 5.05 18.42
N LYS A 128 0.14 4.59 17.99
CA LYS A 128 -0.09 3.16 17.76
C LYS A 128 0.71 2.64 16.56
N VAL A 129 0.84 3.43 15.50
CA VAL A 129 1.70 3.06 14.36
C VAL A 129 3.16 2.92 14.79
N LYS A 130 3.69 3.87 15.57
CA LYS A 130 5.05 3.79 16.13
C LYS A 130 5.24 2.54 16.98
N GLU A 131 4.29 2.25 17.87
CA GLU A 131 4.31 1.04 18.72
C GLU A 131 4.36 -0.24 17.88
N ILE A 132 3.53 -0.34 16.84
CA ILE A 132 3.45 -1.51 15.97
C ILE A 132 4.72 -1.70 15.15
N LEU A 133 5.25 -0.64 14.53
CA LEU A 133 6.46 -0.72 13.72
C LEU A 133 7.70 -1.02 14.57
N ALA A 134 7.78 -0.45 15.79
CA ALA A 134 8.89 -0.69 16.71
C ALA A 134 8.90 -2.09 17.32
N SER A 135 7.77 -2.80 17.35
CA SER A 135 7.73 -4.18 17.86
C SER A 135 8.42 -5.17 16.93
N GLY A 136 8.49 -4.87 15.62
CA GLY A 136 9.01 -5.77 14.59
C GLY A 136 8.08 -6.91 14.20
N ASP A 137 6.85 -6.96 14.76
CA ASP A 137 5.88 -8.03 14.47
C ASP A 137 5.31 -7.95 13.05
N VAL A 138 5.27 -6.75 12.47
CA VAL A 138 4.62 -6.45 11.20
C VAL A 138 5.62 -5.79 10.27
N HIS A 139 5.81 -6.37 9.09
CA HIS A 139 6.61 -5.74 8.04
C HIS A 139 5.90 -4.47 7.53
N PRO A 140 6.59 -3.34 7.31
CA PRO A 140 5.96 -2.08 6.89
C PRO A 140 5.27 -2.17 5.51
N ASP A 141 5.72 -3.07 4.63
CA ASP A 141 5.06 -3.35 3.33
C ASP A 141 3.82 -4.27 3.41
N VAL A 142 3.30 -4.55 4.61
CA VAL A 142 2.10 -5.39 4.75
C VAL A 142 0.94 -4.83 3.93
N GLN A 143 0.28 -5.71 3.19
CA GLN A 143 -0.84 -5.37 2.31
C GLN A 143 -2.17 -5.68 3.00
N ASP A 144 -3.17 -4.81 2.83
CA ASP A 144 -4.52 -5.04 3.36
C ASP A 144 -5.34 -5.99 2.47
N GLU A 145 -6.61 -6.20 2.81
CA GLU A 145 -7.55 -7.02 2.03
C GLU A 145 -7.78 -6.54 0.58
N LYS A 146 -7.42 -5.28 0.25
CA LYS A 146 -7.48 -4.70 -1.09
C LYS A 146 -6.11 -4.68 -1.77
N ASP A 147 -5.15 -5.36 -1.15
CA ASP A 147 -3.76 -5.45 -1.55
C ASP A 147 -2.99 -4.11 -1.48
N PHE A 148 -3.50 -3.12 -0.74
CA PHE A 148 -2.81 -1.85 -0.55
C PHE A 148 -1.77 -1.97 0.57
N SER A 149 -0.54 -1.57 0.29
CA SER A 149 0.47 -1.44 1.35
C SER A 149 0.10 -0.35 2.34
N ALA A 150 0.66 -0.42 3.56
CA ALA A 150 0.48 0.60 4.57
C ALA A 150 0.81 2.02 4.05
N LEU A 151 1.84 2.14 3.21
CA LEU A 151 2.26 3.39 2.60
C LEU A 151 1.21 3.94 1.62
N VAL A 152 0.58 3.07 0.81
CA VAL A 152 -0.54 3.47 -0.06
C VAL A 152 -1.70 4.00 0.78
N VAL A 153 -2.11 3.28 1.83
CA VAL A 153 -3.24 3.71 2.68
C VAL A 153 -2.95 5.05 3.35
N ALA A 154 -1.75 5.26 3.88
CA ALA A 154 -1.34 6.52 4.49
C ALA A 154 -1.29 7.67 3.47
N GLY A 155 -0.72 7.43 2.28
CA GLY A 155 -0.61 8.43 1.21
C GLY A 155 -1.96 8.83 0.60
N LEU A 156 -2.91 7.90 0.51
CA LEU A 156 -4.28 8.19 0.08
C LEU A 156 -5.06 9.04 1.09
N GLN A 157 -4.59 9.13 2.33
CA GLN A 157 -5.16 9.97 3.39
C GLN A 157 -4.29 11.18 3.73
N GLU A 158 -3.22 11.43 2.96
CA GLU A 158 -2.26 12.52 3.14
C GLU A 158 -1.66 12.60 4.56
N LYS A 159 -1.44 11.43 5.19
CA LYS A 159 -0.83 11.30 6.52
C LYS A 159 0.69 11.22 6.43
N PHE A 160 1.32 12.33 6.04
CA PHE A 160 2.76 12.40 5.73
C PHE A 160 3.68 11.99 6.89
N ASP A 161 3.29 12.30 8.12
CA ASP A 161 3.94 11.88 9.36
C ASP A 161 3.94 10.35 9.54
N ILE A 162 2.86 9.68 9.14
CA ILE A 162 2.80 8.22 9.10
C ILE A 162 3.60 7.66 7.92
N MET A 163 3.55 8.29 6.75
CA MET A 163 4.35 7.86 5.59
C MET A 163 5.84 7.90 5.90
N GLU A 164 6.30 8.96 6.56
CA GLU A 164 7.67 9.12 7.03
C GLU A 164 8.08 7.99 7.98
N LEU A 165 7.25 7.67 8.97
CA LEU A 165 7.50 6.55 9.88
C LEU A 165 7.60 5.20 9.15
N LEU A 166 6.74 4.95 8.17
CA LEU A 166 6.75 3.72 7.39
C LEU A 166 8.05 3.58 6.60
N VAL A 167 8.48 4.63 5.89
CA VAL A 167 9.73 4.61 5.12
C VAL A 167 10.96 4.50 6.03
N GLN A 168 10.97 5.16 7.20
CA GLN A 168 12.04 5.00 8.20
C GLN A 168 12.17 3.57 8.71
N HIS A 169 11.08 2.80 8.72
CA HIS A 169 11.09 1.37 9.09
C HIS A 169 11.30 0.44 7.89
N GLY A 170 11.56 0.98 6.69
CA GLY A 170 11.91 0.21 5.51
C GLY A 170 10.76 -0.10 4.54
N ALA A 171 9.66 0.66 4.57
CA ALA A 171 8.63 0.54 3.53
C ALA A 171 9.21 0.83 2.13
N ASP A 172 8.91 -0.03 1.16
CA ASP A 172 9.26 0.17 -0.24
C ASP A 172 8.30 1.17 -0.90
N VAL A 173 8.83 2.35 -1.23
CA VAL A 173 8.11 3.44 -1.90
C VAL A 173 7.60 3.04 -3.30
N ASN A 174 8.15 1.98 -3.89
CA ASN A 174 7.79 1.44 -5.20
C ASN A 174 7.01 0.12 -5.13
N ARG A 175 6.58 -0.31 -3.95
CA ARG A 175 5.86 -1.58 -3.75
C ARG A 175 4.62 -1.65 -4.64
N LYS A 176 4.54 -2.67 -5.49
CA LYS A 176 3.38 -2.89 -6.36
C LYS A 176 2.28 -3.67 -5.66
N ASP A 177 1.04 -3.27 -5.91
CA ASP A 177 -0.15 -4.08 -5.62
C ASP A 177 -0.39 -5.18 -6.69
N ALA A 178 -1.46 -5.94 -6.55
CA ALA A 178 -1.86 -7.02 -7.43
C ALA A 178 -2.26 -6.53 -8.83
N SER A 179 -2.59 -5.25 -8.99
CA SER A 179 -2.80 -4.60 -10.29
C SER A 179 -1.51 -4.03 -10.89
N GLY A 180 -0.38 -4.17 -10.18
CA GLY A 180 0.92 -3.66 -10.56
C GLY A 180 1.11 -2.17 -10.24
N LYS A 181 0.18 -1.54 -9.54
CA LYS A 181 0.22 -0.12 -9.23
C LYS A 181 1.15 0.16 -8.05
N THR A 182 2.00 1.16 -8.22
CA THR A 182 2.86 1.70 -7.17
C THR A 182 2.12 2.79 -6.38
N PRO A 183 2.61 3.18 -5.18
CA PRO A 183 2.07 4.33 -4.46
C PRO A 183 1.96 5.60 -5.32
N LEU A 184 2.97 5.86 -6.18
CA LEU A 184 2.97 7.01 -7.08
C LEU A 184 1.81 6.94 -8.08
N ILE A 185 1.51 5.76 -8.64
CA ILE A 185 0.36 5.57 -9.53
C ILE A 185 -0.96 5.81 -8.79
N HIS A 186 -1.10 5.32 -7.55
CA HIS A 186 -2.30 5.52 -6.74
C HIS A 186 -2.57 7.00 -6.42
N ALA A 187 -1.54 7.76 -6.07
CA ALA A 187 -1.64 9.19 -5.78
C ALA A 187 -1.97 9.99 -7.06
N SER A 188 -1.31 9.65 -8.16
CA SER A 188 -1.49 10.30 -9.47
C SER A 188 -2.89 10.07 -10.04
N SER A 189 -3.51 8.92 -9.75
CA SER A 189 -4.88 8.62 -10.19
C SER A 189 -5.98 9.30 -9.34
N ARG A 190 -5.63 10.16 -8.38
CA ARG A 190 -6.57 10.76 -7.40
C ARG A 190 -6.34 12.25 -7.12
N ASP A 191 -5.58 12.94 -7.97
CA ASP A 191 -5.26 14.38 -7.80
C ASP A 191 -4.51 14.73 -6.49
N LEU A 192 -3.78 13.77 -5.91
CA LEU A 192 -3.07 13.97 -4.64
C LEU A 192 -1.67 14.53 -4.87
N LEU A 193 -1.59 15.81 -5.28
CA LEU A 193 -0.33 16.47 -5.66
C LEU A 193 0.72 16.43 -4.55
N GLU A 194 0.34 16.66 -3.28
CA GLU A 194 1.30 16.66 -2.19
C GLU A 194 1.82 15.25 -1.88
N THR A 195 0.97 14.22 -2.00
CA THR A 195 1.41 12.80 -1.95
C THR A 195 2.34 12.46 -3.12
N VAL A 196 2.08 12.93 -4.33
CA VAL A 196 2.97 12.75 -5.49
C VAL A 196 4.35 13.37 -5.21
N LYS A 197 4.38 14.63 -4.76
CA LYS A 197 5.62 15.33 -4.38
C LYS A 197 6.40 14.57 -3.32
N TRP A 198 5.71 14.13 -2.27
CA TRP A 198 6.33 13.40 -1.17
C TRP A 198 6.94 12.08 -1.66
N LEU A 199 6.19 11.28 -2.42
CA LEU A 199 6.66 9.99 -2.94
C LEU A 199 7.89 10.17 -3.84
N CYS A 200 7.89 11.15 -4.74
CA CYS A 200 9.04 11.46 -5.59
C CYS A 200 10.27 11.89 -4.78
N ALA A 201 10.07 12.68 -3.71
CA ALA A 201 11.16 13.07 -2.82
C ALA A 201 11.78 11.87 -2.07
N HIS A 202 11.06 10.76 -1.95
CA HIS A 202 11.49 9.51 -1.30
C HIS A 202 11.84 8.39 -2.30
N GLY A 203 12.13 8.74 -3.56
CA GLY A 203 12.66 7.79 -4.54
C GLY A 203 11.61 6.98 -5.31
N ALA A 204 10.36 7.45 -5.37
CA ALA A 204 9.38 6.86 -6.27
C ALA A 204 9.82 6.94 -7.74
N GLU A 205 9.77 5.82 -8.45
CA GLU A 205 10.20 5.73 -9.85
C GLU A 205 9.08 6.14 -10.81
N ALA A 206 9.31 7.22 -11.56
CA ALA A 206 8.30 7.85 -12.43
C ALA A 206 7.80 6.95 -13.58
N LYS A 207 8.66 6.08 -14.13
CA LYS A 207 8.39 5.30 -15.35
C LYS A 207 7.85 3.89 -15.10
N MET A 208 7.65 3.50 -13.83
CA MET A 208 7.11 2.17 -13.53
C MET A 208 5.71 2.00 -14.11
N LEU A 209 5.48 0.88 -14.77
CA LEU A 209 4.20 0.54 -15.39
C LEU A 209 3.40 -0.42 -14.50
N ASP A 210 2.09 -0.20 -14.43
CA ASP A 210 1.14 -1.17 -13.89
C ASP A 210 0.85 -2.31 -14.89
N LYS A 211 -0.02 -3.27 -14.52
CA LYS A 211 -0.38 -4.38 -15.40
C LYS A 211 -1.20 -3.96 -16.63
N SER A 212 -1.77 -2.75 -16.63
CA SER A 212 -2.40 -2.16 -17.82
C SER A 212 -1.40 -1.42 -18.71
N GLY A 213 -0.10 -1.49 -18.39
CA GLY A 213 0.95 -0.86 -19.17
C GLY A 213 1.11 0.64 -18.94
N MET A 214 0.48 1.18 -17.89
CA MET A 214 0.39 2.62 -17.68
C MET A 214 1.30 3.08 -16.54
N ALA A 215 2.11 4.11 -16.82
CA ALA A 215 2.84 4.90 -15.81
C ALA A 215 1.95 5.92 -15.08
N ALA A 216 2.48 6.51 -14.00
CA ALA A 216 1.79 7.50 -13.18
C ALA A 216 1.25 8.72 -13.98
N ILE A 217 2.03 9.22 -14.94
CA ILE A 217 1.62 10.37 -15.78
C ILE A 217 0.36 10.07 -16.60
N HIS A 218 0.18 8.84 -17.09
CA HIS A 218 -1.02 8.47 -17.85
C HIS A 218 -2.27 8.45 -16.99
N HIS A 219 -2.17 7.99 -15.74
CA HIS A 219 -3.28 8.02 -14.79
C HIS A 219 -3.66 9.46 -14.41
N ALA A 220 -2.66 10.35 -14.27
CA ALA A 220 -2.92 11.78 -14.04
C ALA A 220 -3.58 12.46 -15.25
N VAL A 221 -3.16 12.12 -16.46
CA VAL A 221 -3.80 12.56 -17.73
C VAL A 221 -5.24 12.07 -17.79
N ASP A 222 -5.51 10.78 -17.58
CA ASP A 222 -6.86 10.21 -17.65
C ASP A 222 -7.82 10.84 -16.63
N GLY A 223 -7.33 11.20 -15.43
CA GLY A 223 -8.10 11.94 -14.42
C GLY A 223 -8.27 13.44 -14.71
N GLY A 224 -7.53 13.98 -15.68
CA GLY A 224 -7.51 15.40 -15.99
C GLY A 224 -6.96 16.25 -14.85
N PHE A 225 -5.91 15.76 -14.19
CA PHE A 225 -5.24 16.41 -13.06
C PHE A 225 -4.09 17.28 -13.55
N VAL A 226 -4.45 18.44 -14.13
CA VAL A 226 -3.51 19.36 -14.79
C VAL A 226 -2.34 19.69 -13.88
N LYS A 227 -2.58 20.12 -12.63
CA LYS A 227 -1.50 20.50 -11.69
C LYS A 227 -0.54 19.36 -11.36
N VAL A 228 -1.03 18.12 -11.30
CA VAL A 228 -0.18 16.93 -11.10
C VAL A 228 0.72 16.71 -12.31
N VAL A 229 0.15 16.73 -13.51
CA VAL A 229 0.91 16.56 -14.77
C VAL A 229 1.93 17.68 -14.95
N GLU A 230 1.54 18.93 -14.69
CA GLU A 230 2.43 20.09 -14.76
C GLU A 230 3.60 19.94 -13.81
N TRP A 231 3.33 19.62 -12.54
CA TRP A 231 4.39 19.43 -11.56
C TRP A 231 5.32 18.27 -11.94
N MET A 232 4.79 17.15 -12.42
CA MET A 232 5.60 16.01 -12.89
C MET A 232 6.57 16.44 -13.98
N LEU A 233 6.09 17.17 -14.99
CA LEU A 233 6.89 17.57 -16.15
C LEU A 233 7.86 18.70 -15.85
N ASP A 234 7.47 19.66 -15.00
CA ASP A 234 8.35 20.72 -14.51
C ASP A 234 9.49 20.19 -13.63
N ASN A 235 9.39 18.94 -13.16
CA ASN A 235 10.40 18.25 -12.37
C ASN A 235 10.93 16.99 -13.07
N SER A 236 10.80 16.92 -14.40
CA SER A 236 11.25 15.79 -15.22
C SER A 236 12.74 15.49 -15.06
N ASP A 237 13.60 16.52 -15.09
CA ASP A 237 15.06 16.37 -14.88
C ASP A 237 15.41 15.73 -13.53
N LYS A 238 14.61 16.00 -12.50
CA LYS A 238 14.87 15.52 -11.13
C LYS A 238 14.32 14.13 -10.88
N TYR A 239 13.09 13.86 -11.32
CA TYR A 239 12.37 12.63 -10.97
C TYR A 239 12.16 11.67 -12.16
N GLY A 240 12.65 12.02 -13.34
CA GLY A 240 12.66 11.12 -14.51
C GLY A 240 11.32 10.97 -15.21
N PHE A 241 10.38 11.91 -15.03
CA PHE A 241 9.13 11.94 -15.80
C PHE A 241 9.43 12.19 -17.28
N ASP A 242 8.72 11.49 -18.14
CA ASP A 242 8.91 11.54 -19.58
C ASP A 242 7.62 11.99 -20.25
N ILE A 243 7.69 13.12 -20.96
CA ILE A 243 6.54 13.71 -21.64
C ILE A 243 6.06 12.85 -22.81
N GLU A 244 6.96 12.05 -23.37
CA GLU A 244 6.67 11.07 -24.43
C GLU A 244 6.59 9.64 -23.87
N GLN A 245 6.37 9.48 -22.56
CA GLN A 245 6.22 8.15 -21.96
C GLN A 245 5.14 7.37 -22.71
N ILE A 246 5.50 6.21 -23.25
CA ILE A 246 4.57 5.37 -23.99
C ILE A 246 3.96 4.34 -23.03
N GLU A 247 2.64 4.19 -23.03
CA GLU A 247 1.99 3.04 -22.39
C GLU A 247 1.94 1.82 -23.32
N THR A 248 1.97 0.61 -22.76
CA THR A 248 2.21 -0.61 -23.56
C THR A 248 0.97 -1.22 -24.22
N THR A 249 -0.24 -0.84 -23.80
CA THR A 249 -1.51 -1.41 -24.27
C THR A 249 -2.00 -0.79 -25.57
N SER A 250 -1.92 0.53 -25.71
CA SER A 250 -2.31 1.25 -26.93
C SER A 250 -1.18 2.04 -27.62
N GLY A 251 0.04 2.03 -27.07
CA GLY A 251 1.18 2.78 -27.60
C GLY A 251 1.01 4.30 -27.46
N MET A 252 0.08 4.75 -26.61
CA MET A 252 -0.26 6.17 -26.49
C MET A 252 0.74 6.92 -25.60
N THR A 253 1.11 8.12 -26.04
CA THR A 253 1.75 9.13 -25.18
C THR A 253 0.70 9.85 -24.31
N PRO A 254 1.11 10.62 -23.28
CA PRO A 254 0.23 11.54 -22.56
C PRO A 254 -0.66 12.40 -23.48
N LEU A 255 -0.09 12.96 -24.56
CA LEU A 255 -0.84 13.83 -25.48
C LEU A 255 -1.87 13.05 -26.30
N ASN A 256 -1.55 11.83 -26.74
CA ASN A 256 -2.51 10.96 -27.40
C ASN A 256 -3.71 10.65 -26.49
N ARG A 257 -3.45 10.40 -25.19
CA ARG A 257 -4.49 10.05 -24.22
C ARG A 257 -5.47 11.16 -23.91
N CYS A 258 -5.11 12.44 -24.13
CA CYS A 258 -6.07 13.55 -23.98
C CYS A 258 -7.37 13.34 -24.75
N SER A 259 -7.31 12.63 -25.89
CA SER A 259 -8.50 12.34 -26.71
C SER A 259 -9.49 11.36 -26.06
N ASN A 260 -9.06 10.56 -25.08
CA ASN A 260 -9.89 9.59 -24.37
C ASN A 260 -10.54 10.17 -23.09
N MET A 261 -10.14 11.38 -22.69
CA MET A 261 -10.60 12.02 -21.45
C MET A 261 -12.06 12.50 -21.53
N THR A 262 -12.73 12.48 -20.38
CA THR A 262 -14.03 13.14 -20.15
C THR A 262 -14.00 13.87 -18.79
N PRO A 263 -14.55 15.09 -18.68
CA PRO A 263 -15.16 15.92 -19.73
C PRO A 263 -14.13 16.62 -20.62
N ASP A 264 -14.55 17.00 -21.84
CA ASP A 264 -13.70 17.60 -22.89
C ASP A 264 -12.97 18.89 -22.48
N ALA A 265 -13.51 19.65 -21.53
CA ALA A 265 -12.91 20.90 -21.07
C ALA A 265 -11.50 20.69 -20.50
N LYS A 266 -11.32 19.65 -19.68
CA LYS A 266 -10.02 19.31 -19.10
C LYS A 266 -9.05 18.76 -20.14
N ALA A 267 -9.55 18.07 -21.15
CA ALA A 267 -8.72 17.51 -22.22
C ALA A 267 -7.96 18.60 -22.98
N TYR A 268 -8.62 19.72 -23.30
CA TYR A 268 -8.00 20.87 -23.95
C TYR A 268 -6.90 21.50 -23.09
N GLU A 269 -7.20 21.77 -21.81
CA GLU A 269 -6.24 22.38 -20.88
C GLU A 269 -4.99 21.52 -20.74
N LEU A 270 -5.16 20.21 -20.60
CA LEU A 270 -4.06 19.27 -20.45
C LEU A 270 -3.26 19.12 -21.75
N ALA A 271 -3.90 19.05 -22.92
CA ALA A 271 -3.22 19.05 -24.21
C ALA A 271 -2.42 20.34 -24.46
N ALA A 272 -2.99 21.49 -24.09
CA ALA A 272 -2.29 22.77 -24.17
C ALA A 272 -1.06 22.82 -23.26
N SER A 273 -1.20 22.32 -22.03
CA SER A 273 -0.13 22.25 -21.03
C SER A 273 1.00 21.29 -21.45
N LEU A 274 0.66 20.10 -21.96
CA LEU A 274 1.61 19.15 -22.53
C LEU A 274 2.35 19.76 -23.73
N GLN A 275 1.64 20.41 -24.66
CA GLN A 275 2.27 21.01 -25.82
C GLN A 275 3.23 22.15 -25.45
N LEU A 276 2.87 22.96 -24.45
CA LEU A 276 3.71 24.04 -23.95
C LEU A 276 5.05 23.50 -23.39
N ARG A 277 5.03 22.29 -22.84
CA ARG A 277 6.19 21.57 -22.29
C ARG A 277 6.91 20.71 -23.32
N GLY A 278 6.54 20.81 -24.60
CA GLY A 278 7.27 20.18 -25.71
C GLY A 278 6.74 18.82 -26.15
N ALA A 279 5.52 18.42 -25.77
CA ALA A 279 4.92 17.19 -26.26
C ALA A 279 4.82 17.20 -27.80
N ASN A 280 5.09 16.07 -28.43
CA ASN A 280 5.12 15.94 -29.88
C ASN A 280 3.73 15.64 -30.46
N MET A 281 3.22 16.54 -31.30
CA MET A 281 1.90 16.40 -31.96
C MET A 281 1.86 15.35 -33.06
N SER A 282 3.01 14.82 -33.47
CA SER A 282 3.16 13.79 -34.50
C SER A 282 3.49 12.42 -33.92
N SER A 283 3.57 12.28 -32.59
CA SER A 283 3.82 10.98 -31.94
C SER A 283 2.72 9.98 -32.29
N LYS A 284 3.13 8.80 -32.75
CA LYS A 284 2.23 7.77 -33.28
C LYS A 284 1.97 6.72 -32.21
N ALA A 285 0.69 6.55 -31.86
CA ALA A 285 0.21 5.38 -31.13
C ALA A 285 0.06 4.17 -32.07
N TYR A 286 -0.48 3.03 -31.60
CA TYR A 286 -0.79 1.92 -32.51
C TYR A 286 -1.68 2.37 -33.68
N ASN A 287 -1.53 1.68 -34.82
CA ASN A 287 -2.14 1.99 -36.12
C ASN A 287 -1.70 3.35 -36.71
N ASN A 288 -0.53 3.86 -36.30
CA ASN A 288 0.01 5.17 -36.66
C ASN A 288 -0.92 6.36 -36.35
N PHE A 289 -1.72 6.26 -35.29
CA PHE A 289 -2.62 7.36 -34.90
C PHE A 289 -1.88 8.48 -34.16
N THR A 290 -1.83 9.65 -34.79
CA THR A 290 -1.37 10.90 -34.16
C THR A 290 -2.40 11.43 -33.15
N PRO A 291 -2.03 12.36 -32.25
CA PRO A 291 -2.96 13.08 -31.39
C PRO A 291 -4.15 13.70 -32.14
N LEU A 292 -3.91 14.32 -33.32
CA LEU A 292 -4.97 14.88 -34.16
C LEU A 292 -5.96 13.80 -34.62
N LEU A 293 -5.46 12.67 -35.12
CA LEU A 293 -6.32 11.58 -35.58
C LEU A 293 -7.17 10.98 -34.45
N ASN A 294 -6.57 10.79 -33.27
CA ASN A 294 -7.30 10.33 -32.09
C ASN A 294 -8.42 11.32 -31.71
N ALA A 295 -8.15 12.63 -31.74
CA ALA A 295 -9.16 13.65 -31.44
C ALA A 295 -10.33 13.63 -32.44
N ILE A 296 -10.05 13.39 -33.72
CA ILE A 296 -11.09 13.26 -34.76
C ILE A 296 -11.97 12.04 -34.50
N ILE A 297 -11.36 10.86 -34.32
CA ILE A 297 -12.08 9.59 -34.11
C ILE A 297 -12.91 9.63 -32.83
N ARG A 298 -12.38 10.25 -31.77
CA ARG A 298 -13.07 10.43 -30.49
C ARG A 298 -14.08 11.59 -30.48
N ARG A 299 -14.27 12.28 -31.62
CA ARG A 299 -15.22 13.38 -31.82
C ARG A 299 -14.99 14.54 -30.85
N LYS A 300 -13.74 14.96 -30.68
CA LYS A 300 -13.30 16.03 -29.75
C LYS A 300 -13.01 17.35 -30.49
N PRO A 301 -14.02 18.14 -30.87
CA PRO A 301 -13.85 19.31 -31.75
C PRO A 301 -12.87 20.35 -31.19
N LYS A 302 -12.91 20.65 -29.89
CA LYS A 302 -11.97 21.60 -29.25
C LYS A 302 -10.51 21.14 -29.33
N LEU A 303 -10.25 19.83 -29.23
CA LEU A 303 -8.90 19.30 -29.41
C LEU A 303 -8.47 19.35 -30.87
N VAL A 304 -9.38 19.07 -31.81
CA VAL A 304 -9.09 19.23 -33.25
C VAL A 304 -8.73 20.67 -33.55
N GLU A 305 -9.54 21.64 -33.14
CA GLU A 305 -9.26 23.07 -33.31
C GLU A 305 -7.89 23.45 -32.72
N PHE A 306 -7.59 22.96 -31.52
CA PHE A 306 -6.29 23.15 -30.87
C PHE A 306 -5.12 22.62 -31.73
N PHE A 307 -5.18 21.36 -32.17
CA PHE A 307 -4.11 20.76 -32.97
C PHE A 307 -3.95 21.45 -34.34
N LEU A 308 -5.05 21.81 -35.00
CA LEU A 308 -5.01 22.56 -36.26
C LEU A 308 -4.41 23.96 -36.08
N ALA A 309 -4.75 24.65 -34.98
CA ALA A 309 -4.19 25.95 -34.65
C ALA A 309 -2.68 25.87 -34.37
N ARG A 310 -2.21 24.77 -33.79
CA ARG A 310 -0.78 24.50 -33.52
C ARG A 310 -0.01 23.92 -34.71
N GLY A 311 -0.67 23.70 -35.84
CA GLY A 311 -0.02 23.28 -37.08
C GLY A 311 0.24 21.78 -37.19
N ALA A 312 -0.60 20.95 -36.57
CA ALA A 312 -0.60 19.52 -36.83
C ALA A 312 -0.75 19.23 -38.34
N ASP A 313 -0.03 18.24 -38.84
CA ASP A 313 -0.05 17.87 -40.26
C ASP A 313 -1.42 17.30 -40.64
N ILE A 314 -2.08 17.94 -41.62
CA ILE A 314 -3.40 17.54 -42.13
C ILE A 314 -3.30 16.62 -43.36
N TYR A 315 -2.09 16.35 -43.85
CA TYR A 315 -1.81 15.52 -45.02
C TYR A 315 -1.13 14.20 -44.67
N GLU A 316 -0.64 14.05 -43.43
CA GLU A 316 -0.03 12.81 -42.96
C GLU A 316 -1.03 11.65 -43.01
N LYS A 317 -0.69 10.59 -43.74
CA LYS A 317 -1.57 9.43 -43.92
C LYS A 317 -1.39 8.42 -42.78
N ASN A 318 -2.51 7.86 -42.32
CA ASN A 318 -2.49 6.70 -41.42
C ASN A 318 -2.12 5.40 -42.18
N GLU A 319 -2.13 4.26 -41.50
CA GLU A 319 -1.85 2.94 -42.11
C GLU A 319 -2.82 2.58 -43.25
N ASN A 320 -4.04 3.11 -43.24
CA ASN A 320 -5.03 2.89 -44.30
C ASN A 320 -4.88 3.87 -45.48
N GLY A 321 -3.84 4.72 -45.47
CA GLY A 321 -3.61 5.71 -46.52
C GLY A 321 -4.53 6.94 -46.47
N GLN A 322 -5.27 7.12 -45.38
CA GLN A 322 -6.23 8.22 -45.19
C GLN A 322 -5.60 9.40 -44.46
N THR A 323 -5.89 10.60 -44.95
CA THR A 323 -5.53 11.87 -44.30
C THR A 323 -6.48 12.20 -43.14
N PRO A 324 -6.07 13.07 -42.19
CA PRO A 324 -6.94 13.59 -41.14
C PRO A 324 -8.26 14.16 -41.66
N TYR A 325 -8.25 14.88 -42.79
CA TYR A 325 -9.48 15.44 -43.35
C TYR A 325 -10.43 14.37 -43.90
N GLU A 326 -9.93 13.35 -44.60
CA GLU A 326 -10.74 12.21 -45.07
C GLU A 326 -11.35 11.44 -43.89
N ILE A 327 -10.60 11.31 -42.79
CA ILE A 327 -11.12 10.70 -41.56
C ILE A 327 -12.20 11.59 -40.94
N ALA A 328 -12.01 12.91 -40.88
CA ALA A 328 -13.03 13.85 -40.42
C ALA A 328 -14.33 13.76 -41.23
N GLN A 329 -14.23 13.61 -42.55
CA GLN A 329 -15.37 13.37 -43.46
C GLN A 329 -16.11 12.08 -43.12
N SER A 330 -15.39 10.99 -42.88
CA SER A 330 -16.02 9.72 -42.50
C SER A 330 -16.67 9.75 -41.11
N VAL A 331 -16.11 10.50 -40.15
CA VAL A 331 -16.70 10.69 -38.81
C VAL A 331 -17.97 11.56 -38.86
N GLY A 332 -18.02 12.54 -39.77
CA GLY A 332 -19.20 13.37 -40.04
C GLY A 332 -19.57 14.36 -38.93
N ASN A 333 -18.61 14.81 -38.11
CA ASN A 333 -18.86 15.81 -37.09
C ASN A 333 -18.77 17.23 -37.69
N ALA A 334 -19.89 17.98 -37.68
CA ALA A 334 -19.99 19.29 -38.31
C ALA A 334 -18.99 20.34 -37.78
N GLN A 335 -18.67 20.31 -36.48
CA GLN A 335 -17.71 21.26 -35.90
C GLN A 335 -16.28 20.93 -36.34
N ILE A 336 -15.92 19.64 -36.36
CA ILE A 336 -14.63 19.17 -36.84
C ILE A 336 -14.46 19.53 -38.32
N LEU A 337 -15.47 19.26 -39.15
CA LEU A 337 -15.43 19.58 -40.58
C LEU A 337 -15.24 21.07 -40.83
N ARG A 338 -15.99 21.91 -40.12
CA ARG A 338 -15.84 23.37 -40.20
C ARG A 338 -14.42 23.81 -39.81
N ALA A 339 -13.86 23.26 -38.74
CA ALA A 339 -12.50 23.59 -38.30
C ALA A 339 -11.44 23.25 -39.38
N PHE A 340 -11.62 22.15 -40.11
CA PHE A 340 -10.75 21.81 -41.24
C PHE A 340 -10.96 22.73 -42.45
N GLU A 341 -12.21 23.02 -42.81
CA GLU A 341 -12.55 23.93 -43.92
C GLU A 341 -11.94 25.32 -43.68
N ASP A 342 -12.11 25.87 -42.48
CA ASP A 342 -11.53 27.14 -42.06
C ASP A 342 -10.00 27.11 -42.18
N LYS A 343 -9.35 26.02 -41.75
CA LYS A 343 -7.89 25.85 -41.82
C LYS A 343 -7.40 25.76 -43.27
N ILE A 344 -8.08 25.00 -44.12
CA ILE A 344 -7.73 24.85 -45.55
C ILE A 344 -7.88 26.19 -46.27
N GLN A 345 -8.97 26.92 -46.01
CA GLN A 345 -9.17 28.25 -46.56
C GLN A 345 -8.05 29.21 -46.13
N GLN A 346 -7.68 29.23 -44.85
CA GLN A 346 -6.55 30.02 -44.36
C GLN A 346 -5.24 29.67 -45.08
N LEU A 347 -4.95 28.38 -45.27
CA LEU A 347 -3.74 27.95 -46.01
C LEU A 347 -3.76 28.39 -47.47
N SER A 348 -4.93 28.34 -48.14
CA SER A 348 -5.07 28.78 -49.53
C SER A 348 -4.86 30.30 -49.73
N LEU A 349 -5.09 31.09 -48.68
CA LEU A 349 -4.93 32.55 -48.68
C LEU A 349 -3.48 32.97 -48.40
N LEU A 350 -2.62 32.07 -47.91
CA LEU A 350 -1.20 32.37 -47.69
C LEU A 350 -0.46 32.46 -49.03
N PRO A 351 0.40 33.48 -49.24
CA PRO A 351 1.19 33.60 -50.45
C PRO A 351 2.09 32.37 -50.60
N LYS A 352 2.03 31.71 -51.76
CA LYS A 352 2.86 30.54 -52.07
C LYS A 352 4.33 30.89 -51.81
N PRO A 353 5.11 30.04 -51.12
CA PRO A 353 6.52 30.31 -50.86
C PRO A 353 7.23 30.53 -52.19
N LYS A 354 7.99 31.64 -52.30
CA LYS A 354 8.85 31.90 -53.46
C LYS A 354 9.76 30.68 -53.62
N ARG A 355 9.60 29.93 -54.73
CA ARG A 355 10.51 28.85 -55.10
C ARG A 355 11.93 29.39 -54.99
N LYS A 356 12.76 28.81 -54.10
CA LYS A 356 14.22 29.02 -54.18
C LYS A 356 14.61 28.56 -55.58
N ALA A 357 15.10 29.48 -56.41
CA ALA A 357 15.64 29.15 -57.71
C ALA A 357 16.75 28.11 -57.48
N THR A 358 16.58 26.94 -58.08
CA THR A 358 17.68 25.97 -58.23
C THR A 358 18.81 26.66 -59.00
N PRO A 359 20.07 26.58 -58.54
CA PRO A 359 21.18 27.08 -59.33
C PRO A 359 21.30 26.24 -60.59
N ASN A 360 21.18 26.87 -61.77
CA ASN A 360 21.60 26.28 -63.03
C ASN A 360 23.09 25.94 -62.94
N GLN A 361 23.45 24.68 -63.12
CA GLN A 361 24.76 24.27 -63.61
C GLN A 361 24.54 23.43 -64.86
N GLU A 362 24.40 24.10 -66.00
CA GLU A 362 24.87 23.57 -67.26
C GLU A 362 26.28 24.13 -67.45
N VAL A 363 27.27 23.26 -67.30
CA VAL A 363 28.62 23.48 -67.79
C VAL A 363 28.76 22.57 -69.00
N GLU A 364 28.52 23.12 -70.19
CA GLU A 364 28.98 22.51 -71.43
C GLU A 364 30.49 22.78 -71.56
N VAL A 365 31.29 21.71 -71.46
CA VAL A 365 32.63 21.67 -72.05
C VAL A 365 32.82 20.29 -72.67
N SER A 366 32.72 20.22 -74.00
CA SER A 366 33.58 19.43 -74.90
C SER A 366 33.22 19.76 -76.34
#